data_AF-A0A7S2UN76-F1
#
_entry.id   AF-A0A7S2UN76-F1
#
_cell.length_a   1.000
_cell.length_b   1.000
_cell.length_c   1.000
_cell.angle_alpha   90.00
_cell.angle_beta   90.00
_cell.angle_gamma   90.00
#
_symmetry.space_group_name_H-M   'P 1'
#
loop_
_entity.id
_entity.type
_entity.pdbx_description
1 polymer ?
#
loop_
_entity_poly.entity_id
_entity_poly.type
_entity_poly.pdbx_seq_one_letter_code
_entity_poly.pdbx_strand_id
1 'polypeptide(L)'
;MAGNNKMANTDNDISPSKVVEEQATPKPTPNYFYTTSDLMDTMNEAMKGTGGDPDTGPQVELQKRMPDGSTVRADEKDMAVANLQSKVKQCAMMVKDMTQTQKIEWAKQQRVEGNILFGVGEYQEAMDVYLTCLVAMDTTTSKKQSGDKSLESKVTPNVENQTSRSSETSIATTAEKEIQLPVLLNLSLCALKLGMLKKAEAFTNFALELPSGAHDPKVYFRRGKARMRMGCYKEARADMEHALQLLSDESSSSPNDDTNNTAETTSLQNNCSEQEEAVRKDLRKLTLLEKEAQRNRKRHETAMKVALGGNKSNKGISLSERVVEPSVGASHCLDSTDGIGNAATSVDTLRGSENHAISQSSHDDDGLYRDVRQRRLYSTLTADRSPPHEEDEIIIPPSYFQMYLSMVVRVLEKTLEYLGDGEPDKETKHMDHDTRRQSKDELPDTKKAL
;
A
#
# COMPACT_ATOMS: atom_id res chain seq x y z
N MET A 1 73.26 2.53 14.48
CA MET A 1 72.13 3.36 14.02
C MET A 1 71.08 2.45 13.41
N ALA A 2 69.98 2.24 14.12
CA ALA A 2 68.65 1.80 13.66
C ALA A 2 67.89 1.45 14.95
N GLY A 3 66.98 2.34 15.35
CA GLY A 3 66.21 2.21 16.59
C GLY A 3 64.99 1.30 16.39
N ASN A 4 64.88 0.28 17.22
CA ASN A 4 63.67 -0.53 17.39
C ASN A 4 62.85 0.05 18.54
N ASN A 5 61.79 0.79 18.21
CA ASN A 5 60.78 1.20 19.18
C ASN A 5 59.68 0.14 19.23
N LYS A 6 59.68 -0.63 20.32
CA LYS A 6 58.69 -1.64 20.67
C LYS A 6 57.57 -0.93 21.44
N MET A 7 56.49 -0.54 20.74
CA MET A 7 55.27 -0.03 21.39
C MET A 7 54.44 -1.22 21.88
N ALA A 8 54.27 -1.28 23.19
CA ALA A 8 53.27 -2.11 23.85
C ALA A 8 51.89 -1.45 23.65
N ASN A 9 50.99 -2.14 22.95
CA ASN A 9 49.56 -1.83 23.01
C ASN A 9 48.97 -2.73 24.10
N THR A 10 48.52 -2.11 25.17
CA THR A 10 47.72 -2.75 26.22
C THR A 10 46.30 -2.90 25.69
N ASP A 11 45.90 -4.14 25.45
CA ASP A 11 44.52 -4.51 25.19
C ASP A 11 43.66 -4.14 26.41
N ASN A 12 42.79 -3.16 26.21
CA ASN A 12 41.81 -2.70 27.17
C ASN A 12 40.53 -3.52 26.92
N ASP A 13 40.39 -4.59 27.68
CA ASP A 13 39.23 -5.49 27.68
C ASP A 13 38.04 -4.77 28.34
N ILE A 14 37.40 -3.88 27.59
CA ILE A 14 36.15 -3.21 27.99
C ILE A 14 35.01 -4.06 27.45
N SER A 15 34.54 -4.98 28.30
CA SER A 15 33.21 -5.56 28.16
C SER A 15 32.19 -4.42 27.98
N PRO A 16 31.33 -4.44 26.94
CA PRO A 16 30.27 -3.46 26.80
C PRO A 16 29.26 -3.73 27.92
N SER A 17 29.43 -3.03 29.04
CA SER A 17 28.39 -2.89 30.04
C SER A 17 27.16 -2.37 29.32
N LYS A 18 26.14 -3.21 29.28
CA LYS A 18 24.80 -2.91 28.78
C LYS A 18 24.28 -1.75 29.65
N VAL A 19 24.59 -0.52 29.27
CA VAL A 19 23.94 0.67 29.81
C VAL A 19 22.51 0.55 29.32
N VAL A 20 21.66 0.01 30.18
CA VAL A 20 20.22 0.16 30.08
C VAL A 20 19.99 1.65 30.31
N GLU A 21 20.13 2.41 29.22
CA GLU A 21 19.73 3.80 29.15
C GLU A 21 18.23 3.78 29.41
N GLU A 22 17.87 4.07 30.67
CA GLU A 22 16.52 4.31 31.14
C GLU A 22 15.98 5.44 30.26
N GLN A 23 15.34 5.05 29.14
CA GLN A 23 14.75 5.98 28.20
C GLN A 23 13.67 6.73 28.95
N ALA A 24 14.04 7.92 29.44
CA ALA A 24 13.11 8.86 30.03
C ALA A 24 11.92 8.96 29.08
N THR A 25 10.75 8.53 29.56
CA THR A 25 9.52 8.55 28.77
C THR A 25 9.39 9.95 28.15
N PRO A 26 9.33 10.06 26.81
CA PRO A 26 9.33 11.36 26.15
C PRO A 26 8.19 12.18 26.74
N LYS A 27 8.50 13.39 27.19
CA LYS A 27 7.47 14.32 27.70
C LYS A 27 6.39 14.43 26.63
N PRO A 28 5.10 14.32 27.01
CA PRO A 28 4.01 14.37 26.03
C PRO A 28 4.15 15.65 25.21
N THR A 29 4.27 15.50 23.89
CA THR A 29 4.32 16.66 23.00
C THR A 29 3.01 17.44 23.17
N PRO A 30 3.07 18.77 23.24
CA PRO A 30 1.87 19.57 23.38
C PRO A 30 0.93 19.26 22.21
N ASN A 31 -0.26 18.76 22.51
CA ASN A 31 -1.24 18.43 21.48
C ASN A 31 -1.65 19.72 20.75
N TYR A 32 -1.21 19.86 19.49
CA TYR A 32 -1.37 21.10 18.72
C TYR A 32 -2.83 21.37 18.31
N PHE A 33 -3.69 20.36 18.33
CA PHE A 33 -5.05 20.46 17.85
C PHE A 33 -6.03 20.05 18.94
N TYR A 34 -7.07 20.87 19.13
CA TYR A 34 -8.16 20.57 20.05
C TYR A 34 -9.27 19.82 19.31
N THR A 35 -9.38 18.52 19.52
CA THR A 35 -10.26 17.64 18.75
C THR A 35 -11.71 17.69 19.25
N THR A 36 -12.64 17.05 18.52
CA THR A 36 -14.04 16.96 18.96
C THR A 36 -14.15 16.10 20.22
N SER A 37 -13.37 15.03 20.33
CA SER A 37 -13.30 14.23 21.56
C SER A 37 -12.77 15.05 22.73
N ASP A 38 -11.70 15.84 22.55
CA ASP A 38 -11.17 16.69 23.62
C ASP A 38 -12.23 17.67 24.15
N LEU A 39 -13.02 18.24 23.23
CA LEU A 39 -14.16 19.11 23.59
C LEU A 39 -15.20 18.35 24.41
N MET A 40 -15.61 17.16 23.97
CA MET A 40 -16.60 16.35 24.68
C MET A 40 -16.11 15.92 26.04
N ASP A 41 -14.86 15.48 26.16
CA ASP A 41 -14.25 15.09 27.43
C ASP A 41 -14.19 16.27 28.39
N THR A 42 -13.81 17.46 27.89
CA THR A 42 -13.79 18.69 28.70
C THR A 42 -15.20 19.07 29.18
N MET A 43 -16.21 18.97 28.31
CA MET A 43 -17.61 19.27 28.68
C MET A 43 -18.16 18.25 29.69
N ASN A 44 -17.88 16.97 29.47
CA ASN A 44 -18.31 15.89 30.37
C ASN A 44 -17.65 16.01 31.74
N GLU A 45 -16.36 16.35 31.78
CA GLU A 45 -15.64 16.58 33.03
C GLU A 45 -16.19 17.80 33.79
N ALA A 46 -16.51 18.89 33.08
CA ALA A 46 -17.13 20.06 33.69
C ALA A 46 -18.54 19.76 34.25
N MET A 47 -19.31 18.88 33.62
CA MET A 47 -20.64 18.49 34.08
C MET A 47 -20.61 17.55 35.29
N LYS A 48 -19.58 16.71 35.46
CA LYS A 48 -19.42 15.84 36.65
C LYS A 48 -19.42 16.64 37.96
N GLY A 49 -18.97 17.89 37.95
CA GLY A 49 -18.97 18.76 39.12
C GLY A 49 -20.35 19.18 39.65
N THR A 50 -21.43 18.92 38.90
CA THR A 50 -22.79 19.37 39.26
C THR A 50 -23.59 18.43 40.18
N GLY A 51 -22.96 17.35 40.67
CA GLY A 51 -23.54 16.49 41.71
C GLY A 51 -24.46 15.37 41.23
N GLY A 52 -24.38 14.99 39.94
CA GLY A 52 -25.02 13.78 39.41
C GLY A 52 -24.19 12.52 39.68
N ASP A 53 -24.85 11.37 39.73
CA ASP A 53 -24.20 10.05 39.75
C ASP A 53 -23.30 9.89 38.51
N PRO A 54 -22.01 9.49 38.63
CA PRO A 54 -21.07 9.40 37.51
C PRO A 54 -21.53 8.52 36.34
N ASP A 55 -22.37 7.52 36.58
CA ASP A 55 -22.88 6.61 35.53
C ASP A 55 -24.20 7.06 34.90
N THR A 56 -24.99 7.89 35.59
CA THR A 56 -26.32 8.34 35.11
C THR A 56 -26.45 9.86 34.99
N GLY A 57 -25.37 10.59 35.25
CA GLY A 57 -25.30 12.03 35.15
C GLY A 57 -25.45 12.54 33.70
N PRO A 58 -25.76 13.83 33.54
CA PRO A 58 -25.84 14.43 32.21
C PRO A 58 -24.47 14.35 31.51
N GLN A 59 -24.46 13.77 30.31
CA GLN A 59 -23.29 13.69 29.44
C GLN A 59 -23.62 14.22 28.04
N VAL A 60 -22.61 14.78 27.39
CA VAL A 60 -22.63 15.20 25.99
C VAL A 60 -22.06 14.05 25.17
N GLU A 61 -22.84 13.61 24.18
CA GLU A 61 -22.43 12.60 23.22
C GLU A 61 -22.54 13.12 21.79
N LEU A 62 -21.67 12.63 20.90
CA LEU A 62 -21.77 12.90 19.47
C LEU A 62 -22.90 12.08 18.87
N GLN A 63 -23.82 12.75 18.18
CA GLN A 63 -24.91 12.12 17.46
C GLN A 63 -24.79 12.39 15.96
N LYS A 64 -24.93 11.33 15.16
CA LYS A 64 -24.98 11.35 13.70
C LYS A 64 -26.42 11.51 13.24
N ARG A 65 -26.66 12.50 12.39
CA ARG A 65 -27.98 12.73 11.79
C ARG A 65 -28.14 11.90 10.52
N MET A 66 -29.20 11.12 10.46
CA MET A 66 -29.56 10.29 9.31
C MET A 66 -30.40 11.10 8.30
N PRO A 67 -30.52 10.64 7.03
CA PRO A 67 -31.29 11.36 6.00
C PRO A 67 -32.78 11.54 6.31
N ASP A 68 -33.36 10.67 7.14
CA ASP A 68 -34.74 10.75 7.64
C ASP A 68 -34.90 11.80 8.76
N GLY A 69 -33.81 12.45 9.17
CA GLY A 69 -33.77 13.43 10.25
C GLY A 69 -33.59 12.83 11.65
N SER A 70 -33.62 11.50 11.79
CA SER A 70 -33.34 10.82 13.06
C SER A 70 -31.88 10.98 13.46
N THR A 71 -31.58 10.78 14.74
CA THR A 71 -30.20 10.80 15.26
C THR A 71 -29.84 9.44 15.84
N VAL A 72 -28.59 9.03 15.59
CA VAL A 72 -28.00 7.81 16.13
C VAL A 72 -26.70 8.21 16.83
N ARG A 73 -26.37 7.55 17.95
CA ARG A 73 -25.08 7.76 18.61
C ARG A 73 -23.94 7.47 17.63
N ALA A 74 -22.98 8.39 17.55
CA ALA A 74 -21.81 8.24 16.69
C ALA A 74 -20.96 7.05 17.13
N ASP A 75 -20.49 6.27 16.16
CA ASP A 75 -19.51 5.21 16.42
C ASP A 75 -18.09 5.79 16.56
N GLU A 76 -17.13 4.94 16.89
CA GLU A 76 -15.71 5.34 17.02
C GLU A 76 -15.14 5.89 15.70
N LYS A 77 -15.64 5.41 14.55
CA LYS A 77 -15.20 5.87 13.23
C LYS A 77 -15.73 7.27 12.92
N ASP A 78 -16.99 7.53 13.27
CA ASP A 78 -17.62 8.84 13.17
C ASP A 78 -16.89 9.85 14.08
N MET A 79 -16.50 9.44 15.29
CA MET A 79 -15.66 10.25 16.18
C MET A 79 -14.27 10.55 15.57
N ALA A 80 -13.59 9.54 15.03
CA ALA A 80 -12.31 9.72 14.36
C ALA A 80 -12.41 10.70 13.17
N VAL A 81 -13.49 10.62 12.38
CA VAL A 81 -13.76 11.56 11.28
C VAL A 81 -13.99 12.99 11.81
N ALA A 82 -14.78 13.16 12.88
CA ALA A 82 -15.00 14.46 13.49
C ALA A 82 -13.71 15.08 14.06
N ASN A 83 -12.86 14.26 14.66
CA ASN A 83 -11.54 14.66 15.14
C ASN A 83 -10.64 15.12 13.99
N LEU A 84 -10.54 14.33 12.92
CA LEU A 84 -9.78 14.71 11.73
C LEU A 84 -10.30 16.01 11.10
N GLN A 85 -11.62 16.16 10.97
CA GLN A 85 -12.24 17.39 10.45
C GLN A 85 -11.88 18.61 11.32
N SER A 86 -11.89 18.45 12.64
CA SER A 86 -11.50 19.50 13.59
C SER A 86 -10.03 19.89 13.43
N LYS A 87 -9.13 18.90 13.30
CA LYS A 87 -7.69 19.13 13.04
C LYS A 87 -7.48 19.88 11.71
N VAL A 88 -8.10 19.42 10.63
CA VAL A 88 -8.02 20.04 9.30
C VAL A 88 -8.53 21.47 9.31
N LYS A 89 -9.67 21.73 9.98
CA LYS A 89 -10.23 23.09 10.08
C LYS A 89 -9.33 24.03 10.87
N GLN A 90 -8.81 23.59 12.01
CA GLN A 90 -7.86 24.38 12.81
C GLN A 90 -6.57 24.66 12.04
N CYS A 91 -6.02 23.65 11.38
CA CYS A 91 -4.88 23.80 10.49
C CYS A 91 -5.15 24.86 9.42
N ALA A 92 -6.28 24.77 8.71
CA ALA A 92 -6.66 25.73 7.67
C ALA A 92 -6.74 27.17 8.22
N MET A 93 -7.24 27.35 9.43
CA MET A 93 -7.28 28.66 10.10
C MET A 93 -5.88 29.16 10.46
N MET A 94 -5.01 28.31 11.01
CA MET A 94 -3.64 28.67 11.38
C MET A 94 -2.80 29.07 10.17
N VAL A 95 -2.88 28.31 9.08
CA VAL A 95 -2.07 28.55 7.88
C VAL A 95 -2.60 29.71 7.03
N LYS A 96 -3.84 30.16 7.25
CA LYS A 96 -4.47 31.23 6.45
C LYS A 96 -3.64 32.51 6.42
N ASP A 97 -3.10 32.90 7.58
CA ASP A 97 -2.38 34.16 7.77
C ASP A 97 -0.85 34.00 7.61
N MET A 98 -0.37 32.78 7.30
CA MET A 98 1.05 32.50 7.10
C MET A 98 1.51 32.87 5.68
N THR A 99 2.73 33.39 5.59
CA THR A 99 3.44 33.54 4.31
C THR A 99 3.77 32.17 3.70
N GLN A 100 4.06 32.13 2.40
CA GLN A 100 4.36 30.86 1.71
C GLN A 100 5.56 30.14 2.33
N THR A 101 6.62 30.88 2.68
CA THR A 101 7.81 30.33 3.34
C THR A 101 7.47 29.74 4.71
N GLN A 102 6.63 30.43 5.49
CA GLN A 102 6.18 29.93 6.79
C GLN A 102 5.34 28.65 6.66
N LYS A 103 4.47 28.56 5.64
CA LYS A 103 3.69 27.34 5.36
C LYS A 103 4.57 26.14 5.06
N ILE A 104 5.61 26.34 4.25
CA ILE A 104 6.58 25.29 3.91
C ILE A 104 7.29 24.81 5.18
N GLU A 105 7.79 25.74 6.00
CA GLU A 105 8.50 25.39 7.24
C GLU A 105 7.58 24.67 8.24
N TRP A 106 6.35 25.16 8.39
CA TRP A 106 5.34 24.52 9.22
C TRP A 106 5.03 23.10 8.74
N ALA A 107 4.87 22.89 7.43
CA ALA A 107 4.63 21.56 6.86
C ALA A 107 5.85 20.62 7.01
N LYS A 108 7.08 21.15 6.98
CA LYS A 108 8.30 20.39 7.32
C LYS A 108 8.24 19.88 8.76
N GLN A 109 7.88 20.75 9.69
CA GLN A 109 7.76 20.40 11.10
C GLN A 109 6.67 19.33 11.33
N GLN A 110 5.48 19.51 10.77
CA GLN A 110 4.40 18.52 10.87
C GLN A 110 4.81 17.16 10.26
N ARG A 111 5.53 17.16 9.13
CA ARG A 111 6.04 15.92 8.55
C ARG A 111 7.01 15.20 9.50
N VAL A 112 7.87 15.93 10.21
CA VAL A 112 8.79 15.35 11.20
C VAL A 112 8.00 14.71 12.35
N GLU A 113 6.98 15.41 12.87
CA GLU A 113 6.11 14.84 13.91
C GLU A 113 5.39 13.57 13.43
N GLY A 114 4.85 13.59 12.21
CA GLY A 114 4.26 12.42 11.58
C GLY A 114 5.25 11.26 11.44
N ASN A 115 6.53 11.54 11.16
CA ASN A 115 7.57 10.51 11.09
C ASN A 115 7.85 9.91 12.48
N ILE A 116 7.80 10.71 13.55
CA ILE A 116 7.97 10.23 14.92
C ILE A 116 6.82 9.28 15.28
N LEU A 117 5.57 9.72 15.09
CA LEU A 117 4.37 8.90 15.33
C LEU A 117 4.41 7.60 14.52
N PHE A 118 4.81 7.67 13.25
CA PHE A 118 4.98 6.50 12.40
C PHE A 118 6.03 5.52 12.94
N GLY A 119 7.13 6.03 13.50
CA GLY A 119 8.20 5.23 14.11
C GLY A 119 7.74 4.50 15.38
N VAL A 120 6.83 5.10 16.14
CA VAL A 120 6.20 4.49 17.34
C VAL A 120 5.16 3.43 16.96
N GLY A 121 4.61 3.49 15.75
CA GLY A 121 3.56 2.56 15.27
C GLY A 121 2.15 3.15 15.28
N GLU A 122 2.00 4.41 15.69
CA GLU A 122 0.73 5.15 15.71
C GLU A 122 0.38 5.65 14.29
N TYR A 123 0.05 4.70 13.41
CA TYR A 123 -0.12 4.96 11.99
C TYR A 123 -1.34 5.83 11.67
N GLN A 124 -2.39 5.78 12.50
CA GLN A 124 -3.61 6.56 12.28
C GLN A 124 -3.36 8.05 12.61
N GLU A 125 -2.69 8.32 13.71
CA GLU A 125 -2.29 9.64 14.19
C GLU A 125 -1.25 10.24 13.25
N ALA A 126 -0.26 9.44 12.83
CA ALA A 126 0.71 9.86 11.81
C ALA A 126 0.00 10.27 10.51
N MET A 127 -0.99 9.48 10.07
CA MET A 127 -1.78 9.77 8.88
C MET A 127 -2.56 11.09 9.00
N ASP A 128 -3.19 11.34 10.16
CA ASP A 128 -3.86 12.61 10.43
C ASP A 128 -2.89 13.79 10.33
N VAL A 129 -1.72 13.69 10.95
CA VAL A 129 -0.68 14.75 10.92
C VAL A 129 -0.21 15.00 9.49
N TYR A 130 0.06 13.96 8.70
CA TYR A 130 0.45 14.12 7.30
C TYR A 130 -0.65 14.78 6.44
N LEU A 131 -1.93 14.52 6.72
CA LEU A 131 -3.03 15.20 6.02
C LEU A 131 -3.04 16.70 6.31
N THR A 132 -2.68 17.13 7.52
CA THR A 132 -2.57 18.57 7.83
C THR A 132 -1.47 19.27 6.99
N CYS A 133 -0.39 18.56 6.64
CA CYS A 133 0.63 19.10 5.73
C CYS A 133 0.05 19.48 4.36
N LEU A 134 -0.90 18.69 3.84
CA LEU A 134 -1.51 18.94 2.52
C LEU A 134 -2.43 20.17 2.55
N VAL A 135 -3.11 20.43 3.67
CA VAL A 135 -3.96 21.63 3.86
C VAL A 135 -3.14 22.91 3.74
N ALA A 136 -1.92 22.93 4.29
CA ALA A 136 -1.02 24.08 4.16
C ALA A 136 -0.64 24.37 2.69
N MET A 137 -0.50 23.30 1.88
CA MET A 137 -0.04 23.37 0.50
C MET A 137 -1.13 23.79 -0.50
N ASP A 138 -2.39 23.37 -0.29
CA ASP A 138 -3.48 23.60 -1.26
C ASP A 138 -3.86 25.09 -1.40
N THR A 139 -3.62 25.89 -0.36
CA THR A 139 -3.90 27.34 -0.37
C THR A 139 -3.12 28.15 -1.42
N THR A 140 -2.16 27.54 -2.10
CA THR A 140 -1.33 28.19 -3.13
C THR A 140 -1.99 28.22 -4.51
N THR A 141 -2.89 27.27 -4.80
CA THR A 141 -3.42 27.05 -6.15
C THR A 141 -4.65 27.92 -6.44
N SER A 142 -5.43 28.27 -5.41
CA SER A 142 -6.74 28.94 -5.58
C SER A 142 -6.67 30.38 -6.09
N LYS A 143 -5.52 31.06 -6.03
CA LYS A 143 -5.39 32.45 -6.51
C LYS A 143 -5.40 32.61 -8.03
N LYS A 144 -5.27 31.52 -8.81
CA LYS A 144 -5.26 31.61 -10.29
C LYS A 144 -6.65 31.58 -10.94
N GLN A 145 -7.72 31.25 -10.22
CA GLN A 145 -9.07 31.12 -10.82
C GLN A 145 -10.03 32.27 -10.52
N SER A 146 -9.70 33.19 -9.61
CA SER A 146 -10.49 34.42 -9.42
C SER A 146 -10.13 35.50 -10.46
N GLY A 147 -10.05 35.10 -11.72
CA GLY A 147 -10.02 35.99 -12.88
C GLY A 147 -11.40 36.61 -13.05
N ASP A 148 -11.65 37.63 -12.25
CA ASP A 148 -12.75 38.58 -12.37
C ASP A 148 -12.85 39.06 -13.83
N LYS A 149 -13.95 38.68 -14.48
CA LYS A 149 -14.34 39.06 -15.84
C LYS A 149 -14.93 40.48 -15.90
N SER A 150 -14.63 41.36 -14.94
CA SER A 150 -15.25 42.69 -14.86
C SER A 150 -14.23 43.82 -14.87
N LEU A 151 -13.84 44.25 -16.07
CA LEU A 151 -13.99 45.62 -16.58
C LEU A 151 -12.93 45.94 -17.65
N GLU A 152 -13.44 46.23 -18.85
CA GLU A 152 -12.73 46.87 -19.94
C GLU A 152 -12.02 48.15 -19.47
N SER A 153 -10.69 48.10 -19.41
CA SER A 153 -9.86 49.30 -19.35
C SER A 153 -8.85 49.24 -20.50
N LYS A 154 -9.06 50.13 -21.46
CA LYS A 154 -8.24 50.43 -22.63
C LYS A 154 -6.74 50.41 -22.31
N VAL A 155 -6.06 49.45 -22.91
CA VAL A 155 -4.76 49.55 -23.62
C VAL A 155 -3.86 50.72 -23.21
N THR A 156 -2.84 50.42 -22.40
CA THR A 156 -1.51 51.01 -22.57
C THR A 156 -0.47 49.88 -22.64
N PRO A 157 0.36 49.82 -23.71
CA PRO A 157 1.41 48.83 -23.82
C PRO A 157 2.64 49.33 -23.06
N ASN A 158 2.84 48.86 -21.82
CA ASN A 158 4.08 49.14 -21.09
C ASN A 158 4.93 47.86 -20.99
N VAL A 159 6.18 47.94 -21.45
CA VAL A 159 7.05 46.82 -21.89
C VAL A 159 7.96 46.28 -20.78
N GLU A 160 7.81 46.70 -19.51
CA GLU A 160 8.86 46.48 -18.50
C GLU A 160 8.65 45.37 -17.44
N ASN A 161 7.66 44.47 -17.57
CA ASN A 161 7.33 43.55 -16.46
C ASN A 161 7.54 42.04 -16.72
N GLN A 162 8.69 41.64 -17.28
CA GLN A 162 9.04 40.22 -17.51
C GLN A 162 9.86 39.56 -16.37
N THR A 163 10.41 40.32 -15.41
CA THR A 163 11.37 39.76 -14.44
C THR A 163 10.73 39.04 -13.24
N SER A 164 9.43 39.23 -12.96
CA SER A 164 8.79 38.68 -11.76
C SER A 164 8.23 37.26 -11.89
N ARG A 165 8.13 36.70 -13.10
CA ARG A 165 7.42 35.43 -13.35
C ARG A 165 8.30 34.18 -13.19
N SER A 166 9.61 34.33 -13.20
CA SER A 166 10.56 33.20 -13.07
C SER A 166 10.72 32.70 -11.63
N SER A 167 10.55 33.57 -10.63
CA SER A 167 10.75 33.22 -9.22
C SER A 167 9.61 32.37 -8.63
N GLU A 168 8.35 32.60 -9.03
CA GLU A 168 7.19 31.86 -8.51
C GLU A 168 7.20 30.38 -8.91
N THR A 169 7.61 30.07 -10.14
CA THR A 169 7.68 28.68 -10.64
C THR A 169 8.68 27.85 -9.85
N SER A 170 9.80 28.45 -9.42
CA SER A 170 10.84 27.78 -8.65
C SER A 170 10.34 27.37 -7.24
N ILE A 171 9.58 28.25 -6.57
CA ILE A 171 9.09 27.96 -5.22
C ILE A 171 8.05 26.83 -5.24
N ALA A 172 7.18 26.82 -6.26
CA ALA A 172 6.18 25.77 -6.41
C ALA A 172 6.82 24.38 -6.60
N THR A 173 7.82 24.27 -7.49
CA THR A 173 8.51 23.00 -7.76
C THR A 173 9.31 22.51 -6.55
N THR A 174 9.92 23.41 -5.78
CA THR A 174 10.58 23.05 -4.52
C THR A 174 9.58 22.51 -3.51
N ALA A 175 8.42 23.16 -3.34
CA ALA A 175 7.44 22.74 -2.35
C ALA A 175 6.77 21.40 -2.72
N GLU A 176 6.54 21.15 -4.01
CA GLU A 176 6.11 19.85 -4.54
C GLU A 176 7.11 18.74 -4.19
N LYS A 177 8.39 18.95 -4.52
CA LYS A 177 9.46 17.94 -4.35
C LYS A 177 9.82 17.70 -2.89
N GLU A 178 9.93 18.76 -2.09
CA GLU A 178 10.39 18.66 -0.70
C GLU A 178 9.29 18.25 0.28
N ILE A 179 8.04 18.60 0.00
CA ILE A 179 6.91 18.43 0.95
C ILE A 179 5.87 17.48 0.40
N GLN A 180 5.20 17.82 -0.72
CA GLN A 180 4.02 17.09 -1.17
C GLN A 180 4.32 15.63 -1.50
N LEU A 181 5.36 15.38 -2.31
CA LEU A 181 5.72 14.02 -2.71
C LEU A 181 6.09 13.14 -1.49
N PRO A 182 7.00 13.54 -0.59
CA PRO A 182 7.30 12.77 0.63
C PRO A 182 6.07 12.54 1.53
N VAL A 183 5.19 13.53 1.67
CA VAL A 183 3.97 13.42 2.48
C VAL A 183 3.01 12.40 1.87
N LEU A 184 2.73 12.46 0.56
CA LEU A 184 1.87 11.50 -0.14
C LEU A 184 2.44 10.08 -0.07
N LEU A 185 3.76 9.95 -0.23
CA LEU A 185 4.44 8.70 -0.03
C LEU A 185 4.19 8.20 1.40
N ASN A 186 4.46 8.98 2.44
CA ASN A 186 4.24 8.57 3.83
C ASN A 186 2.78 8.20 4.13
N LEU A 187 1.80 8.95 3.61
CA LEU A 187 0.38 8.62 3.67
C LEU A 187 0.08 7.26 3.05
N SER A 188 0.62 6.98 1.86
CA SER A 188 0.42 5.67 1.21
C SER A 188 1.01 4.51 2.05
N LEU A 189 2.11 4.75 2.75
CA LEU A 189 2.74 3.75 3.62
C LEU A 189 1.93 3.53 4.90
N CYS A 190 1.41 4.59 5.54
CA CYS A 190 0.49 4.47 6.67
C CYS A 190 -0.76 3.67 6.26
N ALA A 191 -1.35 4.00 5.11
CA ALA A 191 -2.51 3.29 4.58
C ALA A 191 -2.21 1.80 4.30
N LEU A 192 -1.00 1.46 3.83
CA LEU A 192 -0.57 0.06 3.68
C LEU A 192 -0.43 -0.65 5.03
N LYS A 193 0.05 0.04 6.08
CA LYS A 193 0.18 -0.52 7.42
C LYS A 193 -1.18 -0.76 8.07
N LEU A 194 -2.14 0.13 7.87
CA LEU A 194 -3.53 0.03 8.35
C LEU A 194 -4.43 -0.90 7.49
N GLY A 195 -3.90 -1.53 6.44
CA GLY A 195 -4.70 -2.39 5.55
C GLY A 195 -5.68 -1.64 4.64
N MET A 196 -5.60 -0.31 4.55
CA MET A 196 -6.47 0.55 3.75
C MET A 196 -6.02 0.60 2.27
N LEU A 197 -6.05 -0.55 1.59
CA LEU A 197 -5.39 -0.74 0.29
C LEU A 197 -5.86 0.23 -0.81
N LYS A 198 -7.16 0.53 -0.89
CA LYS A 198 -7.71 1.50 -1.85
C LYS A 198 -7.18 2.92 -1.62
N LYS A 199 -7.05 3.33 -0.35
CA LYS A 199 -6.50 4.65 0.00
C LYS A 199 -5.01 4.72 -0.33
N ALA A 200 -4.27 3.66 -0.05
CA ALA A 200 -2.86 3.57 -0.42
C ALA A 200 -2.65 3.76 -1.94
N GLU A 201 -3.46 3.09 -2.77
CA GLU A 201 -3.44 3.27 -4.22
C GLU A 201 -3.80 4.71 -4.61
N ALA A 202 -4.84 5.31 -4.02
CA ALA A 202 -5.23 6.69 -4.29
C ALA A 202 -4.09 7.69 -3.99
N PHE A 203 -3.43 7.58 -2.83
CA PHE A 203 -2.29 8.44 -2.50
C PHE A 203 -1.12 8.26 -3.47
N THR A 204 -0.84 7.05 -3.93
CA THR A 204 0.20 6.83 -4.95
C THR A 204 -0.20 7.38 -6.32
N ASN A 205 -1.50 7.36 -6.67
CA ASN A 205 -1.95 7.98 -7.92
C ASN A 205 -1.81 9.51 -7.86
N PHE A 206 -2.19 10.15 -6.75
CA PHE A 206 -1.92 11.58 -6.54
C PHE A 206 -0.43 11.90 -6.59
N ALA A 207 0.44 11.03 -6.05
CA ALA A 207 1.88 11.22 -6.15
C ALA A 207 2.39 11.15 -7.61
N LEU A 208 1.82 10.28 -8.45
CA LEU A 208 2.19 10.17 -9.88
C LEU A 208 1.73 11.36 -10.71
N GLU A 209 0.70 12.08 -10.27
CA GLU A 209 0.27 13.33 -10.91
C GLU A 209 1.28 14.46 -10.68
N LEU A 210 2.17 14.35 -9.70
CA LEU A 210 3.26 15.30 -9.47
C LEU A 210 4.41 15.07 -10.47
N PRO A 211 5.00 16.14 -11.04
CA PRO A 211 6.13 16.01 -11.98
C PRO A 211 7.32 15.22 -11.42
N SER A 212 7.59 15.34 -10.13
CA SER A 212 8.67 14.61 -9.44
C SER A 212 8.30 13.18 -9.08
N GLY A 213 7.01 12.86 -8.91
CA GLY A 213 6.57 11.54 -8.50
C GLY A 213 6.53 10.53 -9.64
N ALA A 214 6.33 10.98 -10.88
CA ALA A 214 6.37 10.11 -12.07
C ALA A 214 7.73 9.40 -12.27
N HIS A 215 8.80 9.97 -11.72
CA HIS A 215 10.16 9.44 -11.78
C HIS A 215 10.64 8.80 -10.46
N ASP A 216 9.80 8.76 -9.42
CA ASP A 216 10.19 8.20 -8.12
C ASP A 216 9.83 6.69 -8.03
N PRO A 217 10.82 5.79 -7.87
CA PRO A 217 10.57 4.35 -7.83
C PRO A 217 9.70 3.91 -6.64
N LYS A 218 9.72 4.66 -5.52
CA LYS A 218 8.92 4.33 -4.32
C LYS A 218 7.43 4.47 -4.58
N VAL A 219 7.02 5.37 -5.47
CA VAL A 219 5.60 5.58 -5.80
C VAL A 219 5.03 4.33 -6.45
N TYR A 220 5.70 3.82 -7.49
CA TYR A 220 5.31 2.59 -8.18
C TYR A 220 5.42 1.37 -7.28
N PHE A 221 6.49 1.25 -6.48
CA PHE A 221 6.63 0.13 -5.55
C PHE A 221 5.47 0.06 -4.54
N ARG A 222 5.10 1.20 -3.92
CA ARG A 222 3.99 1.26 -2.95
C ARG A 222 2.65 0.97 -3.62
N ARG A 223 2.42 1.47 -4.85
CA ARG A 223 1.20 1.19 -5.62
C ARG A 223 1.10 -0.29 -5.98
N GLY A 224 2.19 -0.88 -6.48
CA GLY A 224 2.29 -2.29 -6.80
C GLY A 224 2.04 -3.18 -5.59
N LYS A 225 2.53 -2.78 -4.40
CA LYS A 225 2.25 -3.48 -3.14
C LYS A 225 0.78 -3.40 -2.73
N ALA A 226 0.14 -2.25 -2.89
CA ALA A 226 -1.30 -2.10 -2.64
C ALA A 226 -2.10 -3.02 -3.58
N ARG A 227 -1.84 -2.96 -4.89
CA ARG A 227 -2.48 -3.78 -5.92
C ARG A 227 -2.26 -5.28 -5.71
N MET A 228 -1.05 -5.68 -5.34
CA MET A 228 -0.73 -7.06 -4.99
C MET A 228 -1.62 -7.57 -3.85
N ARG A 229 -1.80 -6.76 -2.78
CA ARG A 229 -2.66 -7.11 -1.64
C ARG A 229 -4.15 -7.10 -2.00
N MET A 230 -4.57 -6.36 -3.02
CA MET A 230 -5.94 -6.37 -3.55
C MET A 230 -6.24 -7.53 -4.51
N GLY A 231 -5.23 -8.31 -4.91
CA GLY A 231 -5.36 -9.39 -5.89
C GLY A 231 -5.25 -8.95 -7.35
N CYS A 232 -4.92 -7.68 -7.61
CA CYS A 232 -4.67 -7.13 -8.94
C CYS A 232 -3.22 -7.44 -9.39
N TYR A 233 -2.94 -8.73 -9.60
CA TYR A 233 -1.56 -9.21 -9.74
C TYR A 233 -0.84 -8.73 -11.00
N LYS A 234 -1.57 -8.53 -12.11
CA LYS A 234 -0.97 -8.09 -13.38
C LYS A 234 -0.51 -6.64 -13.30
N GLU A 235 -1.37 -5.79 -12.77
CA GLU A 235 -1.12 -4.36 -12.55
C GLU A 235 -0.03 -4.17 -11.50
N ALA A 236 -0.04 -4.98 -10.44
CA ALA A 236 1.03 -4.98 -9.44
C ALA A 236 2.39 -5.34 -10.03
N ARG A 237 2.43 -6.30 -10.96
CA ARG A 237 3.66 -6.72 -11.64
C ARG A 237 4.22 -5.58 -12.47
N ALA A 238 3.38 -4.95 -13.29
CA ALA A 238 3.77 -3.81 -14.12
C ALA A 238 4.36 -2.66 -13.26
N ASP A 239 3.73 -2.34 -12.13
CA ASP A 239 4.24 -1.31 -11.21
C ASP A 239 5.60 -1.69 -10.61
N MET A 240 5.79 -2.94 -10.18
CA MET A 240 7.06 -3.39 -9.60
C MET A 240 8.19 -3.46 -10.64
N GLU A 241 7.89 -3.87 -11.87
CA GLU A 241 8.84 -3.88 -12.98
C GLU A 241 9.26 -2.45 -13.36
N HIS A 242 8.32 -1.51 -13.37
CA HIS A 242 8.64 -0.10 -13.62
C HIS A 242 9.48 0.52 -12.49
N ALA A 243 9.21 0.17 -11.23
CA ALA A 243 10.06 0.59 -10.11
C ALA A 243 11.52 0.09 -10.26
N LEU A 244 11.72 -1.15 -10.71
CA LEU A 244 13.05 -1.70 -10.99
C LEU A 244 13.76 -0.99 -12.15
N GLN A 245 13.00 -0.64 -13.20
CA GLN A 245 13.55 0.10 -14.33
C GLN A 245 14.09 1.46 -13.87
N LEU A 246 13.32 2.22 -13.09
CA LEU A 246 13.73 3.52 -12.56
C LEU A 246 14.97 3.41 -11.66
N LEU A 247 15.05 2.41 -10.78
CA LEU A 247 16.23 2.16 -9.94
C LEU A 247 17.48 1.81 -10.77
N SER A 248 17.30 1.05 -11.86
CA SER A 248 18.38 0.72 -12.79
C SER A 248 18.87 1.96 -13.53
N ASP A 249 17.95 2.80 -14.00
CA ASP A 249 18.26 4.05 -14.69
C ASP A 249 19.02 5.02 -13.77
N GLU A 250 18.58 5.17 -12.50
CA GLU A 250 19.28 5.95 -11.47
C GLU A 250 20.73 5.49 -11.28
N SER A 251 20.96 4.17 -11.19
CA SER A 251 22.30 3.60 -11.04
C SER A 251 23.22 3.84 -12.25
N SER A 252 22.64 3.92 -13.45
CA SER A 252 23.37 4.15 -14.70
C SER A 252 23.70 5.62 -14.95
N SER A 253 22.92 6.53 -14.36
CA SER A 253 22.99 7.97 -14.63
C SER A 253 24.06 8.71 -13.85
N SER A 254 24.76 8.06 -12.91
CA SER A 254 25.84 8.67 -12.12
C SER A 254 27.00 9.04 -13.05
N PRO A 255 27.24 10.34 -13.33
CA PRO A 255 28.32 10.75 -14.22
C PRO A 255 29.66 10.38 -13.58
N ASN A 256 30.62 9.93 -14.40
CA ASN A 256 32.02 9.66 -14.01
C ASN A 256 32.80 10.94 -13.64
N ASP A 257 32.20 11.87 -12.90
CA ASP A 257 32.84 13.12 -12.54
C ASP A 257 33.89 12.84 -11.46
N ASP A 258 35.17 13.06 -11.79
CA ASP A 258 36.39 12.71 -11.02
C ASP A 258 36.54 13.46 -9.66
N THR A 259 35.43 13.84 -9.03
CA THR A 259 35.43 14.61 -7.79
C THR A 259 35.43 13.70 -6.56
N ASN A 260 36.51 13.80 -5.79
CA ASN A 260 36.96 12.96 -4.66
C ASN A 260 36.03 12.89 -3.42
N ASN A 261 34.71 12.99 -3.54
CA ASN A 261 33.80 12.89 -2.39
C ASN A 261 33.29 11.45 -2.19
N THR A 262 34.21 10.54 -1.83
CA THR A 262 33.97 9.07 -1.82
C THR A 262 32.95 8.61 -0.77
N ALA A 263 32.77 9.33 0.35
CA ALA A 263 31.99 8.83 1.49
C ALA A 263 30.45 8.95 1.32
N GLU A 264 29.94 10.06 0.79
CA GLU A 264 28.49 10.24 0.61
C GLU A 264 27.92 9.37 -0.52
N THR A 265 28.70 9.18 -1.60
CA THR A 265 28.30 8.36 -2.74
C THR A 265 28.08 6.89 -2.35
N THR A 266 28.92 6.33 -1.48
CA THR A 266 28.76 4.94 -1.00
C THR A 266 27.44 4.73 -0.25
N SER A 267 27.00 5.71 0.56
CA SER A 267 25.74 5.61 1.32
C SER A 267 24.52 5.57 0.39
N LEU A 268 24.49 6.40 -0.64
CA LEU A 268 23.39 6.43 -1.61
C LEU A 268 23.33 5.15 -2.44
N GLN A 269 24.47 4.62 -2.85
CA GLN A 269 24.55 3.40 -3.65
C GLN A 269 24.06 2.17 -2.87
N ASN A 270 24.39 2.07 -1.59
CA ASN A 270 23.88 1.00 -0.72
C ASN A 270 22.35 1.06 -0.58
N ASN A 271 21.80 2.26 -0.36
CA ASN A 271 20.34 2.45 -0.27
C ASN A 271 19.61 2.07 -1.56
N CYS A 272 20.20 2.34 -2.74
CA CYS A 272 19.60 1.95 -4.02
C CYS A 272 19.60 0.42 -4.20
N SER A 273 20.72 -0.24 -3.89
CA SER A 273 20.83 -1.70 -3.97
C SER A 273 19.83 -2.42 -3.05
N GLU A 274 19.67 -1.94 -1.81
CA GLU A 274 18.70 -2.49 -0.86
C GLU A 274 17.25 -2.34 -1.34
N GLN A 275 16.90 -1.18 -1.92
CA GLN A 275 15.58 -0.95 -2.49
C GLN A 275 15.29 -1.88 -3.67
N GLU A 276 16.27 -2.06 -4.56
CA GLU A 276 16.15 -2.94 -5.71
C GLU A 276 15.95 -4.39 -5.29
N GLU A 277 16.71 -4.86 -4.29
CA GLU A 277 16.53 -6.20 -3.72
C GLU A 277 15.15 -6.37 -3.08
N ALA A 278 14.66 -5.37 -2.34
CA ALA A 278 13.34 -5.39 -1.74
C ALA A 278 12.23 -5.52 -2.80
N VAL A 279 12.33 -4.78 -3.91
CA VAL A 279 11.37 -4.89 -5.02
C VAL A 279 11.44 -6.28 -5.68
N ARG A 280 12.64 -6.82 -5.94
CA ARG A 280 12.80 -8.19 -6.48
C ARG A 280 12.22 -9.25 -5.57
N LYS A 281 12.37 -9.11 -4.24
CA LYS A 281 11.78 -10.01 -3.26
C LYS A 281 10.25 -10.01 -3.34
N ASP A 282 9.63 -8.84 -3.41
CA ASP A 282 8.16 -8.73 -3.55
C ASP A 282 7.68 -9.23 -4.93
N LEU A 283 8.45 -9.05 -6.01
CA LEU A 283 8.13 -9.59 -7.34
C LEU A 283 8.14 -11.13 -7.38
N ARG A 284 9.08 -11.76 -6.65
CA ARG A 284 9.10 -13.23 -6.46
C ARG A 284 7.84 -13.71 -5.74
N LYS A 285 7.46 -13.01 -4.65
CA LYS A 285 6.23 -13.29 -3.90
C LYS A 285 5.00 -13.15 -4.79
N LEU A 286 4.92 -12.08 -5.58
CA LEU A 286 3.84 -11.82 -6.52
C LEU A 286 3.66 -12.96 -7.53
N THR A 287 4.77 -13.48 -8.06
CA THR A 287 4.74 -14.60 -9.02
C THR A 287 4.16 -15.89 -8.42
N LEU A 288 4.37 -16.13 -7.11
CA LEU A 288 3.75 -17.26 -6.41
C LEU A 288 2.24 -17.04 -6.24
N LEU A 289 1.83 -15.85 -5.79
CA LEU A 289 0.42 -15.48 -5.62
C LEU A 289 -0.36 -15.58 -6.93
N GLU A 290 0.23 -15.14 -8.04
CA GLU A 290 -0.39 -15.21 -9.37
C GLU A 290 -0.64 -16.67 -9.80
N LYS A 291 0.34 -17.56 -9.59
CA LYS A 291 0.20 -19.01 -9.86
C LYS A 291 -0.90 -19.63 -9.01
N GLU A 292 -0.97 -19.27 -7.74
CA GLU A 292 -2.00 -19.75 -6.83
C GLU A 292 -3.39 -19.26 -7.24
N ALA A 293 -3.54 -17.98 -7.53
CA ALA A 293 -4.79 -17.40 -8.03
C ALA A 293 -5.26 -18.06 -9.33
N GLN A 294 -4.34 -18.37 -10.25
CA GLN A 294 -4.67 -19.10 -11.48
C GLN A 294 -5.15 -20.53 -11.20
N ARG A 295 -4.51 -21.24 -10.26
CA ARG A 295 -4.97 -22.58 -9.84
C ARG A 295 -6.35 -22.52 -9.21
N ASN A 296 -6.60 -21.54 -8.34
CA ASN A 296 -7.90 -21.34 -7.72
C ASN A 296 -8.97 -21.01 -8.76
N ARG A 297 -8.69 -20.14 -9.73
CA ARG A 297 -9.61 -19.85 -10.85
C ARG A 297 -9.97 -21.11 -11.63
N LYS A 298 -8.99 -21.95 -11.99
CA LYS A 298 -9.24 -23.22 -12.69
C LYS A 298 -10.09 -24.19 -11.87
N ARG A 299 -9.86 -24.26 -10.54
CA ARG A 299 -10.69 -25.05 -9.62
C ARG A 299 -12.13 -24.54 -9.59
N HIS A 300 -12.34 -23.23 -9.49
CA HIS A 300 -13.67 -22.62 -9.52
C HIS A 300 -14.38 -22.85 -10.85
N GLU A 301 -13.69 -22.68 -11.97
CA GLU A 301 -14.23 -22.95 -13.31
C GLU A 301 -14.67 -24.41 -13.45
N THR A 302 -13.84 -25.35 -12.98
CA THR A 302 -14.17 -26.79 -12.99
C THR A 302 -15.37 -27.08 -12.10
N ALA A 303 -15.42 -26.53 -10.88
CA ALA A 303 -16.52 -26.70 -9.96
C ALA A 303 -17.84 -26.13 -10.51
N MET A 304 -17.79 -24.94 -11.13
CA MET A 304 -18.94 -24.35 -11.82
C MET A 304 -19.42 -25.22 -12.97
N LYS A 305 -18.50 -25.77 -13.77
CA LYS A 305 -18.85 -26.66 -14.88
C LYS A 305 -19.56 -27.93 -14.39
N VAL A 306 -19.12 -28.49 -13.26
CA VAL A 306 -19.78 -29.64 -12.62
C VAL A 306 -21.17 -29.26 -12.09
N ALA A 307 -21.29 -28.10 -11.43
CA ALA A 307 -22.55 -27.64 -10.85
C ALA A 307 -23.64 -27.33 -11.90
N LEU A 308 -23.27 -26.79 -13.06
CA LEU A 308 -24.20 -26.45 -14.14
C LEU A 308 -24.66 -27.67 -14.97
N GLY A 309 -24.51 -28.89 -14.46
CA GLY A 309 -24.87 -30.09 -15.21
C GLY A 309 -23.98 -30.34 -16.42
N GLY A 310 -22.82 -29.67 -16.51
CA GLY A 310 -21.73 -29.98 -17.44
C GLY A 310 -21.03 -31.31 -17.09
N ASN A 311 -21.79 -32.27 -16.55
CA ASN A 311 -21.46 -33.67 -16.62
C ASN A 311 -21.38 -34.01 -18.10
N LYS A 312 -20.14 -34.08 -18.59
CA LYS A 312 -19.81 -34.69 -19.87
C LYS A 312 -20.63 -35.97 -19.93
N SER A 313 -21.60 -35.95 -20.83
CA SER A 313 -22.35 -37.08 -21.32
C SER A 313 -21.65 -38.38 -20.98
N ASN A 314 -22.24 -39.09 -20.02
CA ASN A 314 -22.44 -40.53 -20.04
C ASN A 314 -21.64 -41.20 -21.17
N LYS A 315 -20.32 -41.34 -21.01
CA LYS A 315 -19.52 -42.18 -21.90
C LYS A 315 -19.99 -43.56 -21.49
N GLY A 316 -20.89 -44.11 -22.30
CA GLY A 316 -21.60 -45.34 -22.04
C GLY A 316 -20.65 -46.34 -21.41
N ILE A 317 -20.84 -46.58 -20.13
CA ILE A 317 -20.59 -47.90 -19.58
C ILE A 317 -21.63 -48.72 -20.32
N SER A 318 -21.25 -49.25 -21.50
CA SER A 318 -21.91 -50.43 -22.01
C SER A 318 -21.71 -51.44 -20.90
N LEU A 319 -22.77 -51.66 -20.12
CA LEU A 319 -22.98 -52.92 -19.45
C LEU A 319 -23.01 -53.98 -20.56
N SER A 320 -21.83 -54.41 -21.03
CA SER A 320 -21.67 -55.76 -21.52
C SER A 320 -21.79 -56.64 -20.28
N GLU A 321 -23.05 -56.97 -19.99
CA GLU A 321 -23.51 -58.27 -19.54
C GLU A 321 -22.36 -59.27 -19.37
N ARG A 322 -21.71 -59.22 -18.20
CA ARG A 322 -20.85 -60.31 -17.74
C ARG A 322 -21.79 -61.40 -17.26
N VAL A 323 -22.09 -62.32 -18.18
CA VAL A 323 -22.62 -63.64 -17.87
C VAL A 323 -21.72 -64.25 -16.80
N VAL A 324 -22.33 -64.55 -15.66
CA VAL A 324 -21.74 -65.29 -14.56
C VAL A 324 -21.62 -66.74 -15.02
N GLU A 325 -20.40 -67.20 -15.29
CA GLU A 325 -20.09 -68.63 -15.24
C GLU A 325 -19.35 -68.94 -13.93
N PRO A 326 -19.78 -69.97 -13.17
CA PRO A 326 -19.05 -70.45 -12.01
C PRO A 326 -18.05 -71.53 -12.46
N SER A 327 -16.74 -71.23 -12.44
CA SER A 327 -15.72 -72.26 -12.58
C SER A 327 -14.78 -72.27 -11.37
N VAL A 328 -14.87 -73.40 -10.68
CA VAL A 328 -13.95 -73.97 -9.72
C VAL A 328 -12.57 -74.21 -10.37
N GLY A 329 -11.49 -74.17 -9.58
CA GLY A 329 -10.17 -74.71 -9.94
C GLY A 329 -9.04 -73.69 -9.77
N ALA A 330 -8.32 -73.71 -8.65
CA ALA A 330 -7.13 -74.55 -8.42
C ALA A 330 -5.84 -74.00 -9.08
N SER A 331 -4.96 -73.49 -8.21
CA SER A 331 -3.52 -73.78 -8.14
C SER A 331 -2.77 -74.05 -9.44
N HIS A 332 -1.80 -73.18 -9.80
CA HIS A 332 -0.44 -73.65 -10.09
C HIS A 332 0.59 -72.51 -10.15
N CYS A 333 1.63 -72.67 -9.34
CA CYS A 333 2.95 -72.06 -9.49
C CYS A 333 3.70 -72.69 -10.66
N LEU A 334 4.46 -71.90 -11.44
CA LEU A 334 5.76 -72.13 -12.12
C LEU A 334 6.17 -70.75 -12.68
N ASP A 335 7.31 -70.13 -12.38
CA ASP A 335 8.72 -70.48 -12.63
C ASP A 335 9.15 -70.43 -14.11
N SER A 336 10.40 -69.97 -14.30
CA SER A 336 11.22 -69.94 -15.53
C SER A 336 10.93 -68.87 -16.59
N THR A 337 11.89 -68.29 -17.32
CA THR A 337 13.34 -67.96 -17.23
C THR A 337 13.70 -67.36 -18.60
N ASP A 338 14.76 -66.55 -18.63
CA ASP A 338 15.70 -66.31 -19.74
C ASP A 338 15.37 -65.39 -20.94
N GLY A 339 16.42 -64.62 -21.29
CA GLY A 339 16.64 -63.94 -22.58
C GLY A 339 17.24 -62.53 -22.45
N ILE A 340 18.49 -62.33 -22.00
CA ILE A 340 19.76 -62.30 -22.77
C ILE A 340 19.95 -61.07 -23.69
N GLY A 341 21.06 -60.34 -23.45
CA GLY A 341 21.77 -59.48 -24.41
C GLY A 341 22.26 -58.15 -23.82
N ASN A 342 23.42 -58.10 -23.12
CA ASN A 342 24.78 -57.72 -23.60
C ASN A 342 24.89 -56.23 -24.05
N ALA A 343 25.90 -55.41 -23.70
CA ALA A 343 27.28 -55.57 -23.24
C ALA A 343 27.76 -54.28 -22.52
N ALA A 344 28.54 -54.36 -21.42
CA ALA A 344 30.00 -54.09 -21.29
C ALA A 344 30.40 -52.59 -21.48
N THR A 345 31.20 -51.90 -20.65
CA THR A 345 32.45 -52.19 -19.88
C THR A 345 32.62 -51.11 -18.79
N SER A 346 32.93 -51.39 -17.51
CA SER A 346 34.26 -51.62 -16.89
C SER A 346 35.21 -50.40 -17.04
N VAL A 347 35.82 -49.79 -16.00
CA VAL A 347 36.85 -50.37 -15.11
C VAL A 347 36.99 -49.60 -13.77
N ASP A 348 37.16 -50.37 -12.70
CA ASP A 348 37.58 -50.03 -11.33
C ASP A 348 38.95 -49.32 -11.21
N THR A 349 39.17 -48.53 -10.16
CA THR A 349 40.40 -48.67 -9.33
C THR A 349 40.16 -48.23 -7.87
N LEU A 350 40.42 -49.21 -7.02
CA LEU A 350 40.60 -49.31 -5.57
C LEU A 350 41.37 -48.19 -4.83
N ARG A 351 40.88 -47.92 -3.60
CA ARG A 351 41.60 -48.04 -2.29
C ARG A 351 42.70 -47.03 -1.95
N GLY A 352 42.49 -46.30 -0.85
CA GLY A 352 43.54 -45.61 -0.11
C GLY A 352 43.01 -44.85 1.11
N SER A 353 43.20 -45.44 2.29
CA SER A 353 43.01 -44.84 3.62
C SER A 353 44.12 -43.83 3.90
N GLU A 354 43.82 -42.70 4.57
CA GLU A 354 44.50 -42.23 5.79
C GLU A 354 44.03 -40.83 6.25
N ASN A 355 43.53 -40.81 7.50
CA ASN A 355 43.68 -39.79 8.54
C ASN A 355 44.00 -38.33 8.16
N HIS A 356 43.05 -37.43 8.42
CA HIS A 356 43.36 -36.14 9.07
C HIS A 356 42.21 -35.69 9.98
N ALA A 357 42.56 -35.49 11.24
CA ALA A 357 41.73 -34.89 12.28
C ALA A 357 41.72 -33.36 12.12
N ILE A 358 40.56 -32.73 11.95
CA ILE A 358 40.36 -31.29 12.15
C ILE A 358 38.95 -31.03 12.70
N SER A 359 38.94 -30.51 13.93
CA SER A 359 38.03 -29.55 14.57
C SER A 359 36.52 -29.74 14.53
N GLN A 360 36.01 -30.00 15.73
CA GLN A 360 34.64 -29.78 16.18
C GLN A 360 34.23 -28.31 15.98
N SER A 361 33.19 -28.06 15.20
CA SER A 361 32.35 -26.87 15.33
C SER A 361 30.90 -27.32 15.54
N SER A 362 30.38 -27.04 16.74
CA SER A 362 28.98 -27.15 17.09
C SER A 362 28.20 -26.05 16.37
N HIS A 363 27.43 -26.44 15.37
CA HIS A 363 26.31 -25.65 14.87
C HIS A 363 25.04 -26.41 15.18
N ASP A 364 24.30 -25.88 16.16
CA ASP A 364 22.96 -26.31 16.51
C ASP A 364 22.03 -25.99 15.34
N ASP A 365 21.71 -27.04 14.59
CA ASP A 365 20.73 -27.06 13.52
C ASP A 365 19.34 -27.24 14.15
N ASP A 366 18.81 -26.14 14.72
CA ASP A 366 17.47 -26.10 15.31
C ASP A 366 16.41 -25.94 14.20
N GLY A 367 16.03 -27.08 13.64
CA GLY A 367 14.97 -27.22 12.64
C GLY A 367 13.60 -26.78 13.16
N LEU A 368 13.02 -25.79 12.47
CA LEU A 368 11.75 -25.09 12.71
C LEU A 368 10.46 -25.93 12.57
N TYR A 369 10.49 -27.25 12.78
CA TYR A 369 9.31 -28.13 12.62
C TYR A 369 9.31 -29.36 13.55
N ARG A 370 9.57 -29.19 14.85
CA ARG A 370 9.47 -30.31 15.82
C ARG A 370 8.17 -30.38 16.63
N ASP A 371 7.26 -29.42 16.49
CA ASP A 371 6.16 -29.26 17.45
C ASP A 371 4.79 -29.88 17.04
N VAL A 372 4.75 -30.69 15.98
CA VAL A 372 3.46 -31.21 15.43
C VAL A 372 3.12 -32.64 15.90
N ARG A 373 3.77 -33.17 16.95
CA ARG A 373 3.51 -34.56 17.41
C ARG A 373 3.12 -34.78 18.87
N GLN A 374 3.00 -33.77 19.72
CA GLN A 374 2.63 -33.99 21.14
C GLN A 374 1.24 -33.51 21.58
N ARG A 375 0.40 -32.95 20.70
CA ARG A 375 -0.98 -32.54 21.10
C ARG A 375 -2.06 -33.54 20.66
N ARG A 376 -2.04 -34.71 21.26
CA ARG A 376 -3.25 -35.49 21.53
C ARG A 376 -3.07 -36.15 22.89
N LEU A 377 -3.78 -35.66 23.90
CA LEU A 377 -4.39 -36.38 25.03
C LEU A 377 -4.88 -35.38 26.11
N TYR A 378 -6.18 -35.46 26.44
CA TYR A 378 -6.97 -34.81 27.53
C TYR A 378 -7.24 -33.29 27.40
N SER A 379 -8.45 -32.73 27.38
CA SER A 379 -9.75 -32.89 28.08
C SER A 379 -9.85 -32.24 29.48
N THR A 380 -10.88 -31.39 29.60
CA THR A 380 -11.58 -30.79 30.77
C THR A 380 -10.93 -29.68 31.61
N LEU A 381 -11.55 -28.49 31.50
CA LEU A 381 -11.98 -27.57 32.58
C LEU A 381 -11.03 -27.35 33.77
N THR A 382 -10.37 -26.19 33.78
CA THR A 382 -10.33 -25.26 34.93
C THR A 382 -9.88 -23.88 34.44
N ALA A 383 -10.59 -22.84 34.87
CA ALA A 383 -10.24 -21.45 34.62
C ALA A 383 -9.12 -21.02 35.57
N ASP A 384 -8.03 -20.49 35.01
CA ASP A 384 -7.05 -19.74 35.77
C ASP A 384 -6.60 -18.52 34.97
N ARG A 385 -6.56 -17.36 35.64
CA ARG A 385 -6.29 -16.05 35.05
C ARG A 385 -4.77 -15.80 35.03
N SER A 386 -4.17 -16.01 33.87
CA SER A 386 -2.80 -15.56 33.55
C SER A 386 -2.84 -14.23 32.77
N PRO A 387 -1.83 -13.36 32.89
CA PRO A 387 -1.77 -12.07 32.18
C PRO A 387 -1.56 -12.26 30.67
N PRO A 388 -1.95 -11.28 29.83
CA PRO A 388 -2.01 -11.46 28.38
C PRO A 388 -0.59 -11.53 27.81
N HIS A 389 -0.25 -12.69 27.26
CA HIS A 389 0.84 -12.82 26.29
C HIS A 389 0.37 -12.21 24.96
N GLU A 390 1.24 -11.44 24.30
CA GLU A 390 1.07 -10.98 22.92
C GLU A 390 0.74 -12.19 22.03
N GLU A 391 -0.53 -12.33 21.65
CA GLU A 391 -0.94 -13.29 20.64
C GLU A 391 -0.53 -12.72 19.28
N ASP A 392 0.39 -13.41 18.60
CA ASP A 392 0.55 -13.30 17.16
C ASP A 392 -0.84 -13.42 16.52
N GLU A 393 -1.34 -12.33 15.91
CA GLU A 393 -2.63 -12.30 15.24
C GLU A 393 -2.69 -13.45 14.22
N ILE A 394 -3.38 -14.52 14.60
CA ILE A 394 -3.75 -15.58 13.69
C ILE A 394 -4.65 -14.92 12.66
N ILE A 395 -4.11 -14.69 11.45
CA ILE A 395 -4.87 -14.20 10.31
C ILE A 395 -5.89 -15.28 9.97
N ILE A 396 -7.07 -15.20 10.59
CA ILE A 396 -8.19 -16.07 10.29
C ILE A 396 -8.65 -15.65 8.88
N PRO A 397 -8.54 -16.54 7.88
CA PRO A 397 -9.03 -16.22 6.54
C PRO A 397 -10.52 -15.88 6.62
N PRO A 398 -10.98 -14.83 5.91
CA PRO A 398 -12.35 -14.37 6.00
C PRO A 398 -13.30 -15.55 5.73
N SER A 399 -14.31 -15.69 6.58
CA SER A 399 -15.27 -16.78 6.43
C SER A 399 -15.93 -16.70 5.05
N TYR A 400 -16.38 -17.84 4.50
CA TYR A 400 -17.12 -17.88 3.24
C TYR A 400 -18.31 -16.91 3.22
N PHE A 401 -18.91 -16.66 4.39
CA PHE A 401 -19.98 -15.68 4.57
C PHE A 401 -19.50 -14.23 4.41
N GLN A 402 -18.35 -13.86 5.00
CA GLN A 402 -17.74 -12.53 4.81
C GLN A 402 -17.31 -12.29 3.36
N MET A 403 -16.80 -13.31 2.67
CA MET A 403 -16.49 -13.22 1.25
C MET A 403 -17.76 -13.02 0.40
N TYR A 404 -18.85 -13.72 0.73
CA TYR A 404 -20.14 -13.56 0.05
C TYR A 404 -20.72 -12.15 0.27
N LEU A 405 -20.71 -11.63 1.50
CA LEU A 405 -21.13 -10.26 1.82
C LEU A 405 -20.32 -9.21 1.04
N SER A 406 -18.99 -9.38 0.97
CA SER A 406 -18.12 -8.50 0.20
C SER A 406 -18.43 -8.51 -1.30
N MET A 407 -18.82 -9.67 -1.85
CA MET A 407 -19.29 -9.78 -3.23
C MET A 407 -20.64 -9.08 -3.45
N VAL A 408 -21.60 -9.28 -2.54
CA VAL A 408 -22.94 -8.67 -2.65
C VAL A 408 -22.87 -7.15 -2.57
N VAL A 409 -22.05 -6.60 -1.67
CA VAL A 409 -21.84 -5.14 -1.56
C VAL A 409 -21.27 -4.57 -2.86
N ARG A 410 -20.26 -5.22 -3.47
CA ARG A 410 -19.68 -4.77 -4.74
C ARG A 410 -20.68 -4.82 -5.91
N VAL A 411 -21.57 -5.82 -5.93
CA VAL A 411 -22.62 -5.92 -6.96
C VAL A 411 -23.67 -4.84 -6.75
N LEU A 412 -24.06 -4.55 -5.51
CA LEU A 412 -25.00 -3.47 -5.19
C LEU A 412 -24.45 -2.09 -5.53
N GLU A 413 -23.18 -1.81 -5.20
CA GLU A 413 -22.50 -0.56 -5.57
C GLU A 413 -22.52 -0.35 -7.09
N LYS A 414 -22.18 -1.40 -7.86
CA LYS A 414 -22.21 -1.35 -9.33
C LYS A 414 -23.62 -1.20 -9.90
N THR A 415 -24.61 -1.81 -9.25
CA THR A 415 -26.01 -1.73 -9.70
C THR A 415 -26.60 -0.34 -9.40
N LEU A 416 -26.23 0.26 -8.28
CA LEU A 416 -26.58 1.65 -7.95
C LEU A 416 -25.92 2.64 -8.90
N GLU A 417 -24.69 2.39 -9.33
CA GLU A 417 -24.00 3.16 -10.37
C GLU A 417 -24.80 3.12 -11.70
N TYR A 418 -25.26 1.94 -12.13
CA TYR A 418 -26.11 1.79 -13.33
C TYR A 418 -27.50 2.42 -13.21
N LEU A 419 -28.03 2.54 -11.99
CA LEU A 419 -29.34 3.16 -11.73
C LEU A 419 -29.23 4.67 -11.47
N GLY A 420 -28.02 5.18 -11.18
CA GLY A 420 -27.77 6.56 -10.73
C GLY A 420 -27.46 7.57 -11.85
N ASP A 421 -26.96 7.14 -13.02
CA ASP A 421 -26.54 8.04 -14.11
C ASP A 421 -27.64 8.28 -15.17
N GLY A 422 -28.91 8.25 -14.75
CA GLY A 422 -30.07 8.30 -15.63
C GLY A 422 -30.96 9.53 -15.50
N GLU A 423 -30.43 10.71 -15.17
CA GLU A 423 -31.18 11.96 -15.39
C GLU A 423 -30.71 12.60 -16.70
N PRO A 424 -31.44 12.42 -17.83
CA PRO A 424 -31.12 13.14 -19.05
C PRO A 424 -31.44 14.61 -18.83
N ASP A 425 -30.39 15.44 -18.82
CA ASP A 425 -30.51 16.89 -18.92
C ASP A 425 -31.44 17.24 -20.08
N LYS A 426 -32.65 17.70 -19.75
CA LYS A 426 -33.55 18.33 -20.70
C LYS A 426 -32.97 19.69 -21.04
N GLU A 427 -32.07 19.72 -22.01
CA GLU A 427 -31.77 20.93 -22.77
C GLU A 427 -33.06 21.43 -23.42
N THR A 428 -33.64 22.45 -22.79
CA THR A 428 -34.62 23.35 -23.41
C THR A 428 -33.97 24.04 -24.60
N LYS A 429 -34.09 23.42 -25.79
CA LYS A 429 -33.87 24.08 -27.07
C LYS A 429 -34.96 25.13 -27.25
N HIS A 430 -34.57 26.39 -27.10
CA HIS A 430 -35.34 27.54 -27.53
C HIS A 430 -35.41 27.51 -29.08
N MET A 431 -36.59 27.21 -29.62
CA MET A 431 -36.88 27.34 -31.05
C MET A 431 -37.03 28.82 -31.37
N ASP A 432 -35.99 29.45 -31.92
CA ASP A 432 -36.17 30.62 -32.76
C ASP A 432 -36.52 30.16 -34.18
N HIS A 433 -37.79 30.36 -34.51
CA HIS A 433 -38.24 30.44 -35.89
C HIS A 433 -37.59 31.65 -36.54
N ASP A 434 -36.73 31.45 -37.52
CA ASP A 434 -36.65 32.42 -38.59
C ASP A 434 -36.52 31.82 -39.98
N THR A 435 -37.34 32.39 -40.83
CA THR A 435 -37.74 31.91 -42.15
C THR A 435 -36.84 32.57 -43.19
N ARG A 436 -36.80 32.01 -44.40
CA ARG A 436 -36.56 32.72 -45.68
C ARG A 436 -35.09 32.79 -46.16
N ARG A 437 -34.74 31.93 -47.13
CA ARG A 437 -34.62 32.32 -48.55
C ARG A 437 -34.26 31.12 -49.42
N GLN A 438 -35.09 30.93 -50.44
CA GLN A 438 -34.86 30.10 -51.62
C GLN A 438 -33.77 30.67 -52.52
N SER A 439 -33.33 29.80 -53.42
CA SER A 439 -32.71 30.02 -54.74
C SER A 439 -31.27 30.53 -54.81
N LYS A 440 -30.38 29.68 -55.31
CA LYS A 440 -29.96 29.77 -56.72
C LYS A 440 -29.10 28.58 -57.14
N ASP A 441 -29.52 27.97 -58.23
CA ASP A 441 -28.68 27.25 -59.18
C ASP A 441 -27.48 28.11 -59.59
N GLU A 442 -26.28 27.52 -59.68
CA GLU A 442 -25.32 27.85 -60.74
C GLU A 442 -24.27 26.73 -60.89
N LEU A 443 -24.06 26.37 -62.16
CA LEU A 443 -23.27 25.27 -62.71
C LEU A 443 -21.75 25.38 -62.43
N PRO A 444 -21.00 24.26 -62.57
CA PRO A 444 -19.55 24.26 -62.63
C PRO A 444 -19.07 24.38 -64.09
N ASP A 445 -18.21 25.36 -64.39
CA ASP A 445 -17.36 25.27 -65.58
C ASP A 445 -16.11 26.15 -65.43
N THR A 446 -14.93 25.53 -65.48
CA THR A 446 -13.70 26.07 -66.11
C THR A 446 -12.52 25.11 -65.93
N LYS A 447 -12.33 24.27 -66.96
CA LYS A 447 -11.11 24.13 -67.77
C LYS A 447 -9.74 24.29 -67.08
N LYS A 448 -9.01 23.17 -66.99
CA LYS A 448 -7.55 23.11 -67.08
C LYS A 448 -7.15 22.45 -68.41
N ALA A 449 -6.47 23.19 -69.27
CA ALA A 449 -5.56 22.67 -70.31
C ALA A 449 -4.72 23.83 -70.88
N LEU A 450 -3.58 24.10 -70.24
CA LEU A 450 -2.27 24.38 -70.83
C LEU A 450 -1.23 24.50 -69.71
#